data_AF-A0A0S7XUX4-F1
#
_entry.id   AF-A0A0S7XUX4-F1
#
_cell.length_a   1.000
_cell.length_b   1.000
_cell.length_c   1.000
_cell.angle_alpha   90.00
_cell.angle_beta   90.00
_cell.angle_gamma   90.00
#
_symmetry.space_group_name_H-M   'P 1'
#
loop_
_entity.id
_entity.type
_entity.pdbx_description
1 polymer ?
#
loop_
_entity_poly.entity_id
_entity_poly.type
_entity_poly.pdbx_seq_one_letter_code
_entity_poly.pdbx_strand_id
1 'polypeptide(L)'
;MAVSTEGGSVTANLTDFAPGDFTETQSAQDSQIKVDGYPTGESDWITRSSNTIDDVIHGVTLHLHDTTDANGEEITLTRDIDSVKEKLTSMVEAYNLAVNYIKEKTGYDDVLKTAGVLIGDYIVSTLRSQLRTPLIARTSGFVEDIDTFLMPGQIGLELDSDGLLNLDTNIFDKAIAEDYMGVLAIIGADKTGSSTSNTIKFYGASSSYTTAGTYDVEVKVTSGVIEYAKIKLSTESTYRNMDVDGNIVTGDSSFDDNGDPVYPENGLQLSVNLSQDSTFTATVRVKQGFTGAIEDALDNMLKVTTGSVQIDQEYVDEQIKYLRDKIDLEEYRLTNREASLVARFARLEKTLALLQNQMTALGFGVVV
;
A
#
# COMPACT_ATOMS: atom_id res chain seq x y z
N MET A 1 18.28 -47.02 12.60
CA MET A 1 17.33 -47.73 11.72
C MET A 1 17.43 -49.21 12.04
N ALA A 2 16.35 -49.84 12.52
CA ALA A 2 16.34 -51.28 12.79
C ALA A 2 15.72 -51.99 11.58
N VAL A 3 16.51 -52.79 10.88
CA VAL A 3 16.03 -53.71 9.85
C VAL A 3 15.93 -55.09 10.49
N SER A 4 14.73 -55.66 10.55
CA SER A 4 14.52 -57.03 11.02
C SER A 4 14.56 -58.01 9.85
N THR A 5 15.43 -59.02 9.93
CA THR A 5 15.30 -60.26 9.16
C THR A 5 15.36 -61.46 10.09
N GLU A 6 14.61 -62.51 9.74
CA GLU A 6 14.46 -63.76 10.50
C GLU A 6 15.79 -64.49 10.62
N GLY A 7 16.40 -64.42 11.80
CA GLY A 7 17.66 -65.11 12.07
C GLY A 7 18.38 -64.57 13.30
N GLY A 8 17.67 -64.34 14.40
CA GLY A 8 18.25 -63.78 15.62
C GLY A 8 18.53 -62.28 15.48
N SER A 9 17.96 -61.50 16.39
CA SER A 9 18.27 -60.08 16.52
C SER A 9 19.73 -59.92 16.93
N VAL A 10 20.64 -59.74 15.97
CA VAL A 10 21.90 -59.06 16.25
C VAL A 10 21.54 -57.59 16.37
N THR A 11 21.53 -57.07 17.59
CA THR A 11 21.58 -55.63 17.79
C THR A 11 22.90 -55.19 17.17
N ALA A 12 22.89 -54.78 15.90
CA ALA A 12 24.04 -54.17 15.25
C ALA A 12 24.28 -52.82 15.95
N ASN A 13 25.03 -52.88 17.04
CA ASN A 13 25.56 -51.70 17.70
C ASN A 13 26.84 -51.30 16.98
N LEU A 14 27.08 -50.00 16.84
CA LEU A 14 28.30 -49.44 16.25
C LEU A 14 29.58 -49.82 17.01
N THR A 15 29.47 -50.56 18.12
CA THR A 15 30.57 -50.96 19.01
C THR A 15 31.52 -51.99 18.40
N ASP A 16 31.05 -52.77 17.41
CA ASP A 16 31.83 -53.84 16.78
C ASP A 16 32.41 -53.44 15.41
N PHE A 17 32.16 -52.21 14.96
CA PHE A 17 32.80 -51.65 13.76
C PHE A 17 34.04 -50.85 14.16
N ALA A 18 35.22 -51.34 13.78
CA ALA A 18 36.45 -50.60 13.86
C ALA A 18 36.54 -49.58 12.70
N PRO A 19 37.30 -48.47 12.84
CA PRO A 19 37.52 -47.54 11.73
C PRO A 19 38.04 -48.20 10.45
N GLY A 20 38.77 -49.32 10.56
CA GLY A 20 39.26 -50.10 9.42
C GLY A 20 38.23 -51.01 8.73
N ASP A 21 37.04 -51.18 9.31
CA ASP A 21 35.93 -51.91 8.69
C ASP A 21 35.14 -51.03 7.71
N PHE A 22 35.39 -49.72 7.71
CA PHE A 22 34.84 -48.77 6.75
C PHE A 22 35.86 -48.51 5.64
N THR A 23 35.44 -48.70 4.39
CA THR A 23 36.18 -48.25 3.21
C THR A 23 35.60 -46.92 2.75
N GLU A 24 36.42 -45.88 2.71
CA GLU A 24 36.04 -44.57 2.17
C GLU A 24 35.87 -44.68 0.65
N THR A 25 34.62 -44.70 0.17
CA THR A 25 34.32 -44.77 -1.26
C THR A 25 34.45 -43.41 -1.96
N GLN A 26 34.30 -42.33 -1.21
CA GLN A 26 34.39 -40.96 -1.69
C GLN A 26 34.77 -40.05 -0.53
N SER A 27 35.84 -39.27 -0.71
CA SER A 27 36.24 -38.26 0.26
C SER A 27 35.33 -37.04 0.16
N ALA A 28 34.96 -36.49 1.32
CA ALA A 28 34.34 -35.18 1.37
C ALA A 28 35.34 -34.15 0.84
N GLN A 29 34.91 -33.34 -0.12
CA GLN A 29 35.72 -32.29 -0.72
C GLN A 29 34.92 -30.99 -0.69
N ASP A 30 35.60 -29.91 -0.32
CA ASP A 30 35.04 -28.57 -0.43
C ASP A 30 34.97 -28.17 -1.91
N SER A 31 33.96 -27.37 -2.27
CA SER A 31 33.90 -26.72 -3.57
C SER A 31 34.98 -25.64 -3.66
N GLN A 32 35.54 -25.45 -4.85
CA GLN A 32 36.63 -24.51 -5.12
C GLN A 32 36.31 -23.68 -6.36
N ILE A 33 36.26 -22.36 -6.23
CA ILE A 33 35.98 -21.45 -7.34
C ILE A 33 36.94 -20.27 -7.40
N LYS A 34 37.04 -19.66 -8.59
CA LYS A 34 37.62 -18.34 -8.83
C LYS A 34 36.58 -17.45 -9.49
N VAL A 35 36.51 -16.20 -9.09
CA VAL A 35 35.63 -15.18 -9.68
C VAL A 35 36.50 -14.04 -10.17
N ASP A 36 36.43 -13.71 -11.45
CA ASP A 36 37.25 -12.67 -12.11
C ASP A 36 38.75 -12.79 -11.81
N GLY A 37 39.26 -14.02 -11.72
CA GLY A 37 40.66 -14.32 -11.41
C GLY A 37 41.07 -14.12 -9.95
N TYR A 38 40.12 -13.84 -9.04
CA TYR A 38 40.34 -13.83 -7.60
C TYR A 38 40.00 -15.21 -6.99
N PRO A 39 40.85 -15.76 -6.09
CA PRO A 39 42.11 -15.21 -5.62
C PRO A 39 43.22 -15.31 -6.68
N THR A 40 44.16 -14.36 -6.67
CA THR A 40 45.17 -14.20 -7.74
C THR A 40 46.28 -15.25 -7.73
N GLY A 41 46.42 -16.02 -6.65
CA GLY A 41 47.37 -17.13 -6.58
C GLY A 41 46.96 -18.27 -7.51
N GLU A 42 47.94 -18.91 -8.14
CA GLU A 42 47.68 -20.02 -9.08
C GLU A 42 46.98 -21.20 -8.38
N SER A 43 47.39 -21.49 -7.14
CA SER A 43 46.81 -22.56 -6.29
C SER A 43 45.81 -22.08 -5.23
N ASP A 44 45.47 -20.80 -5.21
CA ASP A 44 44.52 -20.25 -4.24
C ASP A 44 43.09 -20.32 -4.80
N TRP A 45 42.12 -20.69 -3.97
CA TRP A 45 40.71 -20.83 -4.36
C TRP A 45 39.80 -20.30 -3.27
N ILE A 46 38.63 -19.79 -3.67
CA ILE A 46 37.54 -19.58 -2.71
C ILE A 46 36.94 -20.95 -2.42
N THR A 47 37.03 -21.39 -1.16
CA THR A 47 36.55 -22.71 -0.75
C THR A 47 35.23 -22.61 0.02
N ARG A 48 34.28 -23.50 -0.27
CA ARG A 48 33.02 -23.63 0.50
C ARG A 48 32.70 -25.10 0.73
N SER A 49 32.04 -25.39 1.84
CA SER A 49 31.62 -26.76 2.18
C SER A 49 30.44 -27.27 1.34
N SER A 50 29.89 -26.45 0.44
CA SER A 50 28.72 -26.73 -0.38
C SER A 50 28.92 -26.25 -1.82
N ASN A 51 28.21 -26.87 -2.76
CA ASN A 51 28.11 -26.45 -4.16
C ASN A 51 27.08 -25.33 -4.37
N THR A 52 26.42 -24.87 -3.32
CA THR A 52 25.60 -23.65 -3.33
C THR A 52 26.35 -22.55 -2.58
N ILE A 53 26.65 -21.46 -3.27
CA ILE A 53 27.49 -20.36 -2.77
C ILE A 53 26.71 -19.05 -2.92
N ASP A 54 26.45 -18.35 -1.81
CA ASP A 54 25.61 -17.15 -1.75
C ASP A 54 26.32 -15.93 -1.13
N ASP A 55 27.60 -16.07 -0.78
CA ASP A 55 28.34 -15.09 0.01
C ASP A 55 29.57 -14.52 -0.71
N VAL A 56 29.79 -14.91 -1.98
CA VAL A 56 30.95 -14.47 -2.77
C VAL A 56 30.63 -13.24 -3.62
N ILE A 57 29.50 -13.26 -4.31
CA ILE A 57 29.02 -12.13 -5.11
C ILE A 57 27.73 -11.64 -4.46
N HIS A 58 27.71 -10.37 -4.06
CA HIS A 58 26.56 -9.80 -3.36
C HIS A 58 25.30 -9.88 -4.23
N GLY A 59 24.23 -10.49 -3.69
CA GLY A 59 22.96 -10.65 -4.39
C GLY A 59 22.92 -11.76 -5.44
N VAL A 60 23.94 -12.63 -5.51
CA VAL A 60 24.00 -13.75 -6.45
C VAL A 60 24.21 -15.05 -5.68
N THR A 61 23.36 -16.04 -5.95
CA THR A 61 23.56 -17.43 -5.51
C THR A 61 24.06 -18.25 -6.70
N LEU A 62 25.25 -18.82 -6.55
CA LEU A 62 25.88 -19.71 -7.53
C LEU A 62 25.59 -21.16 -7.15
N HIS A 63 25.11 -21.94 -8.13
CA HIS A 63 24.95 -23.39 -8.02
C HIS A 63 25.99 -24.06 -8.91
N LEU A 64 26.94 -24.75 -8.30
CA LEU A 64 28.03 -25.45 -8.98
C LEU A 64 27.56 -26.85 -9.36
N HIS A 65 27.59 -27.15 -10.66
CA HIS A 65 27.15 -28.44 -11.20
C HIS A 65 28.32 -29.31 -11.67
N ASP A 66 29.34 -28.69 -12.29
CA ASP A 66 30.52 -29.38 -12.78
C ASP A 66 31.72 -28.42 -12.81
N THR A 67 32.91 -28.96 -13.02
CA THR A 67 34.13 -28.18 -13.20
C THR A 67 34.16 -27.48 -14.56
N THR A 68 34.71 -26.26 -14.60
CA THR A 68 34.91 -25.51 -15.84
C THR A 68 36.28 -25.83 -16.45
N ASP A 69 36.48 -25.45 -17.72
CA ASP A 69 37.80 -25.52 -18.34
C ASP A 69 38.74 -24.41 -17.81
N ALA A 70 39.95 -24.33 -18.38
CA ALA A 70 40.96 -23.33 -17.97
C ALA A 70 40.55 -21.87 -18.27
N ASN A 71 39.57 -21.64 -19.15
CA ASN A 71 39.08 -20.31 -19.49
C ASN A 71 37.93 -19.87 -18.57
N GLY A 72 37.33 -20.81 -17.84
CA GLY A 72 36.16 -20.56 -17.01
C GLY A 72 34.90 -20.39 -17.84
N GLU A 73 33.82 -19.97 -17.18
CA GLU A 73 32.53 -19.66 -17.81
C GLU A 73 32.18 -18.19 -17.55
N GLU A 74 31.67 -17.51 -18.58
CA GLU A 74 31.22 -16.12 -18.46
C GLU A 74 29.79 -16.08 -17.93
N ILE A 75 29.59 -15.42 -16.79
CA ILE A 75 28.26 -15.19 -16.21
C ILE A 75 27.88 -13.74 -16.48
N THR A 76 26.86 -13.53 -17.30
CA THR A 76 26.31 -12.19 -17.55
C THR A 76 25.11 -11.92 -16.66
N LEU A 77 25.17 -10.84 -15.89
CA LEU A 77 24.02 -10.33 -15.13
C LEU A 77 23.39 -9.17 -15.91
N THR A 78 22.16 -9.36 -16.38
CA THR A 78 21.37 -8.32 -17.03
C THR A 78 20.21 -7.88 -16.13
N ARG A 79 19.79 -6.62 -16.28
CA ARG A 79 18.59 -6.12 -15.59
C ARG A 79 17.35 -6.75 -16.19
N ASP A 80 16.44 -7.21 -15.34
CA ASP A 80 15.14 -7.74 -15.76
C ASP A 80 14.14 -6.58 -15.94
N ILE A 81 14.16 -6.01 -17.14
CA ILE A 81 13.27 -4.90 -17.52
C ILE A 81 11.85 -5.42 -17.80
N ASP A 82 11.73 -6.67 -18.25
CA ASP A 82 10.45 -7.26 -18.67
C ASP A 82 9.56 -7.53 -17.46
N SER A 83 10.10 -8.03 -16.34
CA SER A 83 9.32 -8.19 -15.11
C SER A 83 8.77 -6.86 -14.57
N VAL A 84 9.52 -5.76 -14.71
CA VAL A 84 9.03 -4.43 -14.33
C VAL A 84 7.88 -3.99 -15.24
N LYS A 85 8.00 -4.20 -16.56
CA LYS A 85 6.93 -3.92 -17.53
C LYS A 85 5.67 -4.71 -17.22
N GLU A 86 5.79 -6.01 -16.98
CA GLU A 86 4.66 -6.88 -16.64
C GLU A 86 3.92 -6.38 -15.39
N LYS A 87 4.65 -6.06 -14.32
CA LYS A 87 4.05 -5.53 -13.08
C LYS A 87 3.34 -4.19 -13.30
N LEU A 88 3.92 -3.29 -14.10
CA LEU A 88 3.26 -2.03 -14.44
C LEU A 88 2.02 -2.26 -15.30
N THR A 89 2.06 -3.16 -16.28
CA THR A 89 0.89 -3.52 -17.08
C THR A 89 -0.23 -4.08 -16.19
N SER A 90 0.07 -4.99 -15.26
CA SER A 90 -0.93 -5.50 -14.31
C SER A 90 -1.52 -4.41 -13.42
N MET A 91 -0.71 -3.45 -12.96
CA MET A 91 -1.19 -2.30 -12.20
C MET A 91 -2.13 -1.41 -13.05
N VAL A 92 -1.76 -1.14 -14.31
CA VAL A 92 -2.59 -0.39 -15.26
C VAL A 92 -3.93 -1.07 -15.49
N GLU A 93 -3.94 -2.39 -15.68
CA GLU A 93 -5.16 -3.19 -15.82
C GLU A 93 -6.04 -3.12 -14.57
N ALA A 94 -5.45 -3.26 -13.37
CA ALA A 94 -6.18 -3.16 -12.11
C ALA A 94 -6.79 -1.77 -11.89
N TYR A 95 -6.03 -0.71 -12.21
CA TYR A 95 -6.52 0.67 -12.17
C TYR A 95 -7.71 0.86 -13.12
N ASN A 96 -7.58 0.42 -14.37
CA ASN A 96 -8.64 0.55 -15.38
C ASN A 96 -9.89 -0.23 -15.00
N LEU A 97 -9.74 -1.41 -14.41
CA LEU A 97 -10.87 -2.19 -13.89
C LEU A 97 -11.60 -1.43 -12.77
N ALA A 98 -10.87 -0.85 -11.82
CA ALA A 98 -11.45 -0.07 -10.74
C ALA A 98 -12.16 1.20 -11.26
N VAL A 99 -11.53 1.95 -12.16
CA VAL A 99 -12.11 3.18 -12.74
C VAL A 99 -13.38 2.86 -13.54
N ASN A 100 -13.37 1.79 -14.35
CA ASN A 100 -14.55 1.37 -15.09
C ASN A 100 -15.68 0.94 -14.15
N TYR A 101 -15.37 0.19 -13.10
CA TYR A 101 -16.36 -0.22 -12.12
C TYR A 101 -17.00 0.98 -11.42
N ILE A 102 -16.21 1.96 -10.98
CA ILE A 102 -16.71 3.20 -10.39
C ILE A 102 -17.58 3.95 -11.40
N LYS A 103 -17.12 4.10 -12.65
CA LYS A 103 -17.87 4.78 -13.73
C LYS A 103 -19.20 4.09 -14.02
N GLU A 104 -19.26 2.77 -14.00
CA GLU A 104 -20.51 2.01 -14.16
C GLU A 104 -21.50 2.29 -13.02
N LYS A 105 -21.02 2.39 -11.77
CA LYS A 105 -21.90 2.62 -10.62
C LYS A 105 -22.30 4.07 -10.44
N THR A 106 -21.47 5.03 -10.81
CA THR A 106 -21.74 6.47 -10.63
C THR A 106 -22.14 7.20 -11.91
N GLY A 107 -22.03 6.56 -13.07
CA GLY A 107 -22.29 7.18 -14.37
C GLY A 107 -23.73 7.03 -14.84
N TYR A 108 -24.05 7.73 -15.92
CA TYR A 108 -25.28 7.51 -16.70
C TYR A 108 -24.94 6.73 -17.96
N ASP A 109 -25.64 5.61 -18.19
CA ASP A 109 -25.54 4.86 -19.44
C ASP A 109 -26.50 5.48 -20.46
N ASP A 110 -25.94 6.20 -21.43
CA ASP A 110 -26.71 6.85 -22.49
C ASP A 110 -27.38 5.86 -23.46
N VAL A 111 -26.94 4.60 -23.51
CA VAL A 111 -27.52 3.55 -24.37
C VAL A 111 -28.69 2.89 -23.67
N LEU A 112 -28.48 2.43 -22.44
CA LEU A 112 -29.52 1.78 -21.63
C LEU A 112 -30.52 2.79 -21.03
N LYS A 113 -30.18 4.08 -21.07
CA LYS A 113 -30.92 5.19 -20.43
C LYS A 113 -31.11 4.99 -18.93
N THR A 114 -30.18 4.27 -18.31
CA THR A 114 -30.18 3.93 -16.89
C THR A 114 -29.06 4.68 -16.17
N ALA A 115 -29.39 5.24 -15.01
CA ALA A 115 -28.39 5.74 -14.08
C ALA A 115 -27.80 4.58 -13.28
N GLY A 116 -26.49 4.64 -13.03
CA GLY A 116 -25.85 3.80 -12.04
C GLY A 116 -26.45 4.04 -10.65
N VAL A 117 -26.41 3.01 -9.81
CA VAL A 117 -27.04 3.02 -8.48
C VAL A 117 -26.51 4.15 -7.58
N LEU A 118 -25.27 4.60 -7.82
CA LEU A 118 -24.53 5.57 -7.02
C LEU A 118 -24.30 6.91 -7.75
N ILE A 119 -25.11 7.25 -8.75
CA ILE A 119 -24.93 8.48 -9.57
C ILE A 119 -24.96 9.79 -8.76
N GLY A 120 -25.62 9.80 -7.61
CA GLY A 120 -25.72 10.96 -6.70
C GLY A 120 -24.76 10.90 -5.51
N ASP A 121 -23.96 9.85 -5.43
CA ASP A 121 -23.05 9.62 -4.31
C ASP A 121 -21.77 10.43 -4.50
N TYR A 122 -21.64 11.48 -3.68
CA TYR A 122 -20.48 12.35 -3.75
C TYR A 122 -19.19 11.61 -3.36
N ILE A 123 -19.23 10.75 -2.34
CA ILE A 123 -18.04 10.06 -1.83
C ILE A 123 -17.48 9.15 -2.91
N VAL A 124 -18.32 8.29 -3.48
CA VAL A 124 -17.91 7.35 -4.52
C VAL A 124 -17.45 8.09 -5.79
N SER A 125 -18.07 9.23 -6.11
CA SER A 125 -17.63 10.06 -7.25
C SER A 125 -16.23 10.67 -7.08
N THR A 126 -15.81 10.95 -5.83
CA THR A 126 -14.50 11.55 -5.54
C THR A 126 -13.35 10.53 -5.58
N LEU A 127 -13.64 9.23 -5.39
CA LEU A 127 -12.63 8.17 -5.39
C LEU A 127 -11.80 8.18 -6.69
N ARG A 128 -12.46 8.37 -7.84
CA ARG A 128 -11.77 8.46 -9.14
C ARG A 128 -10.75 9.60 -9.19
N SER A 129 -11.07 10.76 -8.62
CA SER A 129 -10.16 11.91 -8.61
C SER A 129 -8.96 11.65 -7.70
N GLN A 130 -9.19 11.02 -6.56
CA GLN A 130 -8.14 10.68 -5.59
C GLN A 130 -7.16 9.65 -6.17
N LEU A 131 -7.65 8.59 -6.85
CA LEU A 131 -6.79 7.61 -7.54
C LEU A 131 -6.01 8.21 -8.71
N ARG A 132 -6.60 9.19 -9.41
CA ARG A 132 -5.95 9.86 -10.55
C ARG A 132 -4.85 10.83 -10.13
N THR A 133 -4.96 11.44 -8.95
CA THR A 133 -4.08 12.55 -8.55
C THR A 133 -2.59 12.14 -8.50
N PRO A 134 -2.20 11.00 -7.90
CA PRO A 134 -0.81 10.53 -7.91
C PRO A 134 -0.20 10.31 -9.29
N LEU A 135 -1.02 10.05 -10.31
CA LEU A 135 -0.58 9.75 -11.68
C LEU A 135 -0.25 11.01 -12.48
N ILE A 136 -0.90 12.15 -12.16
CA ILE A 136 -0.75 13.41 -12.89
C ILE A 136 0.05 14.47 -12.13
N ALA A 137 0.21 14.28 -10.82
CA ALA A 137 0.96 15.19 -9.97
C ALA A 137 2.47 14.88 -10.02
N ARG A 138 3.26 15.88 -9.64
CA ARG A 138 4.67 15.69 -9.34
C ARG A 138 4.83 14.73 -8.18
N THR A 139 5.70 13.74 -8.36
CA THR A 139 6.02 12.74 -7.35
C THR A 139 6.71 13.38 -6.14
N SER A 140 6.26 13.06 -4.93
CA SER A 140 6.69 13.72 -3.69
C SER A 140 8.16 13.44 -3.36
N GLY A 141 8.90 14.49 -3.02
CA GLY A 141 10.32 14.42 -2.68
C GLY A 141 11.28 14.43 -3.88
N PHE A 142 10.77 14.48 -5.12
CA PHE A 142 11.56 14.59 -6.35
C PHE A 142 11.79 16.06 -6.72
N VAL A 143 13.04 16.43 -7.00
CA VAL A 143 13.50 17.81 -7.20
C VAL A 143 14.07 17.96 -8.60
N GLU A 144 13.76 19.09 -9.24
CA GLU A 144 14.22 19.42 -10.58
C GLU A 144 15.74 19.62 -10.55
N ASP A 145 16.42 19.35 -11.67
CA ASP A 145 17.88 19.36 -11.80
C ASP A 145 18.65 18.29 -10.99
N ILE A 146 17.99 17.52 -10.12
CA ILE A 146 18.60 16.41 -9.37
C ILE A 146 18.06 15.06 -9.82
N ASP A 147 16.74 14.95 -10.02
CA ASP A 147 16.12 13.71 -10.50
C ASP A 147 15.79 13.79 -11.98
N THR A 148 16.06 12.68 -12.68
CA THR A 148 15.80 12.52 -14.11
C THR A 148 14.30 12.56 -14.43
N PHE A 149 13.49 11.94 -13.57
CA PHE A 149 12.03 11.87 -13.71
C PHE A 149 11.34 12.42 -12.47
N LEU A 150 10.30 13.22 -12.68
CA LEU A 150 9.52 13.92 -11.67
C LEU A 150 8.03 13.53 -11.69
N MET A 151 7.53 12.99 -12.80
CA MET A 151 6.12 12.60 -12.98
C MET A 151 5.97 11.26 -13.70
N PRO A 152 4.93 10.46 -13.38
CA PRO A 152 4.67 9.18 -14.05
C PRO A 152 4.53 9.29 -15.57
N GLY A 153 3.99 10.40 -16.08
CA GLY A 153 3.91 10.66 -17.52
C GLY A 153 5.26 10.69 -18.23
N GLN A 154 6.35 11.04 -17.55
CA GLN A 154 7.69 11.07 -18.16
C GLN A 154 8.26 9.67 -18.38
N ILE A 155 7.73 8.66 -17.67
CA ILE A 155 8.09 7.25 -17.87
C ILE A 155 7.07 6.51 -18.75
N GLY A 156 6.14 7.23 -19.40
CA GLY A 156 5.19 6.65 -20.37
C GLY A 156 3.83 6.25 -19.80
N LEU A 157 3.50 6.63 -18.56
CA LEU A 157 2.15 6.44 -18.02
C LEU A 157 1.23 7.60 -18.42
N GLU A 158 0.26 7.32 -19.29
CA GLU A 158 -0.64 8.33 -19.85
C GLU A 158 -2.09 8.08 -19.46
N LEU A 159 -2.81 9.15 -19.15
CA LEU A 159 -4.26 9.11 -18.89
C LEU A 159 -5.01 9.66 -20.10
N ASP A 160 -6.01 8.92 -20.55
CA ASP A 160 -6.90 9.38 -21.62
C ASP A 160 -7.99 10.35 -21.10
N SER A 161 -8.86 10.80 -22.01
CA SER A 161 -9.97 11.69 -21.68
C SER A 161 -11.01 11.08 -20.76
N ASP A 162 -11.12 9.75 -20.74
CA ASP A 162 -12.03 8.99 -19.88
C ASP A 162 -11.43 8.73 -18.49
N GLY A 163 -10.13 9.00 -18.34
CA GLY A 163 -9.36 8.74 -17.11
C GLY A 163 -8.88 7.30 -17.01
N LEU A 164 -8.79 6.57 -18.13
CA LEU A 164 -8.13 5.27 -18.21
C LEU A 164 -6.63 5.47 -18.41
N LEU A 165 -5.86 4.61 -17.75
CA LEU A 165 -4.40 4.62 -17.78
C LEU A 165 -3.89 3.72 -18.90
N ASN A 166 -2.86 4.16 -19.59
CA ASN A 166 -2.11 3.41 -20.59
C ASN A 166 -0.62 3.51 -20.33
N LEU A 167 0.14 2.48 -20.72
CA LEU A 167 1.60 2.48 -20.69
C LEU A 167 2.14 2.54 -22.12
N ASP A 168 2.78 3.64 -22.50
CA ASP A 168 3.59 3.71 -23.71
C ASP A 168 4.94 3.00 -23.46
N THR A 169 5.02 1.77 -23.94
CA THR A 169 6.21 0.92 -23.81
C THR A 169 7.45 1.50 -24.49
N ASN A 170 7.30 2.31 -25.55
CA ASN A 170 8.46 2.93 -26.20
C ASN A 170 9.04 4.08 -25.37
N ILE A 171 8.18 4.86 -24.70
CA ILE A 171 8.64 5.90 -23.77
C ILE A 171 9.26 5.24 -22.54
N PHE A 172 8.63 4.18 -22.02
CA PHE A 172 9.14 3.43 -20.88
C PHE A 172 10.53 2.82 -21.15
N ASP A 173 10.71 2.15 -22.29
CA ASP A 173 11.99 1.54 -22.67
C ASP A 173 13.10 2.61 -22.82
N LYS A 174 12.76 3.80 -23.35
CA LYS A 174 13.70 4.95 -23.41
C LYS A 174 14.05 5.46 -22.01
N ALA A 175 13.06 5.64 -21.14
CA ALA A 175 13.27 6.14 -19.79
C ALA A 175 14.17 5.19 -18.97
N ILE A 176 13.96 3.88 -19.10
CA ILE A 176 14.80 2.86 -18.47
C ILE A 176 16.24 2.86 -19.01
N ALA A 177 16.40 3.04 -20.32
CA ALA A 177 17.72 3.13 -20.93
C ALA A 177 18.48 4.39 -20.49
N GLU A 178 17.77 5.49 -20.26
CA GLU A 178 18.32 6.76 -19.76
C GLU A 178 18.73 6.67 -18.28
N ASP A 179 17.80 6.29 -17.39
CA ASP A 179 18.07 6.16 -15.96
C ASP A 179 17.16 5.11 -15.29
N TYR A 180 17.63 3.86 -15.28
CA TYR A 180 16.94 2.75 -14.63
C TYR A 180 16.62 3.00 -13.16
N MET A 181 17.56 3.59 -12.38
CA MET A 181 17.33 3.83 -10.96
C MET A 181 16.33 4.97 -10.74
N GLY A 182 16.36 6.00 -11.60
CA GLY A 182 15.35 7.05 -11.62
C GLY A 182 13.95 6.52 -11.91
N VAL A 183 13.81 5.60 -12.88
CA VAL A 183 12.52 4.93 -13.17
C VAL A 183 12.04 4.13 -11.96
N LEU A 184 12.90 3.33 -11.33
CA LEU A 184 12.51 2.57 -10.13
C LEU A 184 12.13 3.48 -8.96
N ALA A 185 12.85 4.58 -8.77
CA ALA A 185 12.56 5.53 -7.71
C ALA A 185 11.18 6.18 -7.91
N ILE A 186 10.86 6.64 -9.11
CA ILE A 186 9.55 7.27 -9.35
C ILE A 186 8.40 6.27 -9.24
N ILE A 187 8.62 5.00 -9.59
CA ILE A 187 7.63 3.94 -9.40
C ILE A 187 7.42 3.68 -7.91
N GLY A 188 8.46 3.22 -7.22
CA GLY A 188 8.31 2.51 -5.94
C GLY A 188 9.23 2.97 -4.82
N ALA A 189 9.77 4.20 -4.86
CA ALA A 189 10.46 4.73 -3.69
C ALA A 189 9.50 4.69 -2.47
N ASP A 190 9.86 3.96 -1.43
CA ASP A 190 9.08 3.90 -0.19
C ASP A 190 9.79 4.70 0.90
N LYS A 191 9.42 5.99 0.99
CA LYS A 191 9.98 6.98 1.93
C LYS A 191 11.52 6.98 1.99
N THR A 192 12.17 6.63 0.87
CA THR A 192 13.64 6.61 0.77
C THR A 192 14.19 8.01 0.87
N GLY A 193 15.28 8.19 1.60
CA GLY A 193 15.79 9.53 1.90
C GLY A 193 17.22 9.79 1.47
N SER A 194 17.52 11.07 1.31
CA SER A 194 18.88 11.59 1.05
C SER A 194 19.09 12.88 1.81
N SER A 195 20.34 13.22 2.09
CA SER A 195 20.72 14.46 2.76
C SER A 195 21.79 15.18 1.96
N THR A 196 21.74 16.51 1.98
CA THR A 196 22.76 17.40 1.39
C THR A 196 24.00 17.56 2.28
N SER A 197 23.97 17.03 3.52
CA SER A 197 25.05 17.14 4.49
C SER A 197 25.77 15.81 4.71
N ASN A 198 27.09 15.89 4.91
CA ASN A 198 27.90 14.74 5.35
C ASN A 198 27.78 14.47 6.85
N THR A 199 27.33 15.46 7.63
CA THR A 199 27.17 15.38 9.09
C THR A 199 25.81 14.85 9.46
N ILE A 200 24.75 15.39 8.86
CA ILE A 200 23.36 14.95 9.09
C ILE A 200 23.00 14.01 7.93
N LYS A 201 22.83 12.72 8.20
CA LYS A 201 22.50 11.70 7.20
C LYS A 201 21.09 11.17 7.43
N PHE A 202 20.40 10.86 6.35
CA PHE A 202 19.16 10.09 6.42
C PHE A 202 19.46 8.72 7.02
N TYR A 203 18.68 8.31 8.02
CA TYR A 203 18.80 7.00 8.66
C TYR A 203 17.61 6.11 8.31
N GLY A 204 16.39 6.65 8.45
CA GLY A 204 15.17 5.92 8.12
C GLY A 204 13.95 6.83 8.14
N ALA A 205 12.85 6.34 7.57
CA ALA A 205 11.54 6.98 7.63
C ALA A 205 10.48 5.90 7.80
N SER A 206 9.37 6.24 8.46
CA SER A 206 8.22 5.36 8.54
C SER A 206 7.48 5.38 7.21
N SER A 207 7.29 4.20 6.59
CA SER A 207 6.53 4.05 5.34
C SER A 207 5.10 4.59 5.49
N SER A 208 4.48 4.34 6.65
CA SER A 208 3.08 4.70 6.94
C SER A 208 2.88 6.12 7.50
N TYR A 209 3.88 6.71 8.15
CA TYR A 209 3.67 7.94 8.94
C TYR A 209 4.48 9.13 8.44
N THR A 210 5.66 8.91 7.87
CA THR A 210 6.48 10.02 7.39
C THR A 210 5.89 10.56 6.10
N THR A 211 5.60 11.85 6.03
CA THR A 211 5.17 12.46 4.77
C THR A 211 6.37 12.58 3.82
N ALA A 212 6.19 12.31 2.53
CA ALA A 212 7.26 12.53 1.56
C ALA A 212 7.39 14.02 1.22
N GLY A 213 8.61 14.49 1.03
CA GLY A 213 8.87 15.92 0.82
C GLY A 213 10.32 16.31 1.04
N THR A 214 10.54 17.62 1.12
CA THR A 214 11.83 18.21 1.45
C THR A 214 11.74 18.85 2.82
N TYR A 215 12.71 18.53 3.68
CA TYR A 215 12.79 18.96 5.06
C TYR A 215 14.06 19.76 5.28
N ASP A 216 13.93 20.89 5.98
CA ASP A 216 15.07 21.67 6.45
C ASP A 216 15.35 21.27 7.89
N VAL A 217 16.60 20.88 8.16
CA VAL A 217 17.06 20.37 9.44
C VAL A 217 18.21 21.23 9.94
N GLU A 218 18.20 21.55 11.22
CA GLU A 218 19.31 22.21 11.90
C GLU A 218 19.63 21.47 13.20
N VAL A 219 20.90 21.13 13.38
CA VAL A 219 21.39 20.41 14.57
C VAL A 219 22.58 21.15 15.16
N LYS A 220 22.55 21.37 16.47
CA LYS A 220 23.67 21.93 17.23
C LYS A 220 24.39 20.81 17.97
N VAL A 221 25.68 20.66 17.70
CA VAL A 221 26.56 19.72 18.41
C VAL A 221 27.59 20.52 19.22
N THR A 222 27.71 20.17 20.50
CA THR A 222 28.65 20.78 21.44
C THR A 222 29.26 19.68 22.31
N SER A 223 30.58 19.57 22.36
CA SER A 223 31.34 18.57 23.12
C SER A 223 30.90 17.12 22.85
N GLY A 224 30.62 16.80 21.58
CA GLY A 224 30.20 15.45 21.18
C GLY A 224 28.77 15.06 21.61
N VAL A 225 27.94 16.02 21.98
CA VAL A 225 26.52 15.82 22.34
C VAL A 225 25.65 16.77 21.51
N ILE A 226 24.45 16.32 21.12
CA ILE A 226 23.46 17.16 20.45
C ILE A 226 22.78 18.04 21.50
N GLU A 227 22.94 19.36 21.38
CA GLU A 227 22.33 20.35 22.28
C GLU A 227 20.86 20.58 21.90
N TYR A 228 20.59 20.68 20.60
CA TYR A 228 19.24 20.66 20.05
C TYR A 228 19.27 20.17 18.60
N ALA A 229 18.15 19.60 18.17
CA ALA A 229 17.86 19.30 16.78
C ALA A 229 16.45 19.80 16.47
N LYS A 230 16.29 20.44 15.31
CA LYS A 230 15.01 20.99 14.88
C LYS A 230 14.79 20.75 13.39
N ILE A 231 13.54 20.50 13.02
CA ILE A 231 13.13 20.14 11.67
C ILE A 231 11.89 20.93 11.26
N LYS A 232 11.76 21.20 9.96
CA LYS A 232 10.51 21.67 9.35
C LYS A 232 10.40 21.12 7.94
N LEU A 233 9.17 21.04 7.43
CA LEU A 233 8.99 20.87 6.00
C LEU A 233 9.43 22.18 5.30
N SER A 234 10.07 22.11 4.13
CA SER A 234 10.60 23.31 3.46
C SER A 234 9.51 24.31 3.07
N THR A 235 8.26 23.86 2.96
CA THR A 235 7.06 24.70 2.73
C THR A 235 6.56 25.41 3.99
N GLU A 236 7.02 25.01 5.17
CA GLU A 236 6.64 25.58 6.46
C GLU A 236 7.65 26.63 6.94
N SER A 237 7.19 27.52 7.80
CA SER A 237 8.00 28.60 8.38
C SER A 237 8.50 28.31 9.78
N THR A 238 7.86 27.39 10.51
CA THR A 238 8.16 27.09 11.92
C THR A 238 8.92 25.80 12.06
N TYR A 239 10.04 25.84 12.79
CA TYR A 239 10.77 24.65 13.20
C TYR A 239 10.10 23.99 14.40
N ARG A 240 10.14 22.66 14.42
CA ARG A 240 9.74 21.80 15.55
C ARG A 240 10.96 21.09 16.10
N ASN A 241 10.97 20.84 17.40
CA ASN A 241 12.06 20.14 18.06
C ASN A 241 12.01 18.66 17.72
N MET A 242 13.17 18.07 17.50
CA MET A 242 13.33 16.62 17.31
C MET A 242 13.65 15.97 18.66
N ASP A 243 13.22 14.72 18.82
CA ASP A 243 13.65 13.87 19.91
C ASP A 243 15.09 13.39 19.65
N VAL A 244 15.91 13.31 20.69
CA VAL A 244 17.35 13.03 20.58
C VAL A 244 17.69 11.78 21.39
N ASP A 245 18.16 10.74 20.71
CA ASP A 245 18.68 9.51 21.33
C ASP A 245 20.10 9.22 20.81
N GLY A 246 21.10 9.55 21.62
CA GLY A 246 22.51 9.41 21.25
C GLY A 246 22.89 10.25 20.04
N ASN A 247 23.18 9.59 18.92
CA ASN A 247 23.50 10.24 17.64
C ASN A 247 22.33 10.20 16.62
N ILE A 248 21.18 9.66 17.01
CA ILE A 248 19.98 9.63 16.19
C ILE A 248 19.03 10.71 16.67
N VAL A 249 18.47 11.45 15.72
CA VAL A 249 17.41 12.43 15.98
C VAL A 249 16.16 12.02 15.23
N THR A 250 15.02 12.02 15.92
CA THR A 250 13.73 11.58 15.39
C THR A 250 12.76 12.75 15.35
N GLY A 251 12.04 12.90 14.24
CA GLY A 251 10.96 13.88 14.13
C GLY A 251 9.85 13.65 15.16
N ASP A 252 8.98 14.64 15.32
CA ASP A 252 7.87 14.56 16.28
C ASP A 252 6.98 13.34 16.00
N SER A 253 6.85 12.46 16.98
CA SER A 253 6.11 11.19 16.86
C SER A 253 4.71 11.24 17.46
N SER A 254 4.09 12.42 17.55
CA SER A 254 2.73 12.56 18.06
C SER A 254 1.67 12.14 17.04
N PHE A 255 0.58 11.58 17.58
CA PHE A 255 -0.60 11.15 16.84
C PHE A 255 -1.82 11.86 17.41
N ASP A 256 -2.80 12.14 16.54
CA ASP A 256 -4.10 12.66 16.96
C ASP A 256 -5.02 11.55 17.51
N ASP A 257 -6.23 11.92 17.93
CA ASP A 257 -7.21 10.97 18.46
C ASP A 257 -7.67 9.92 17.43
N ASN A 258 -7.45 10.17 16.13
CA ASN A 258 -7.76 9.25 15.03
C ASN A 258 -6.59 8.33 14.68
N GLY A 259 -5.46 8.47 15.39
CA GLY A 259 -4.24 7.72 15.13
C GLY A 259 -3.47 8.19 13.90
N ASP A 260 -3.76 9.40 13.42
CA ASP A 260 -3.06 10.00 12.28
C ASP A 260 -1.90 10.87 12.79
N PRO A 261 -0.74 10.89 12.10
CA PRO A 261 0.39 11.72 12.49
C PRO A 261 0.02 13.21 12.54
N VAL A 262 0.37 13.89 13.64
CA VAL A 262 0.11 15.34 13.77
C VAL A 262 1.02 16.15 12.85
N TYR A 263 2.24 15.67 12.61
CA TYR A 263 3.26 16.38 11.86
C TYR A 263 3.89 15.53 10.75
N PRO A 264 4.31 16.16 9.64
CA PRO A 264 4.80 15.45 8.46
C PRO A 264 6.13 14.71 8.70
N GLU A 265 6.94 15.10 9.67
CA GLU A 265 8.20 14.42 10.02
C GLU A 265 8.04 13.21 10.94
N ASN A 266 6.82 12.78 11.24
CA ASN A 266 6.60 11.64 12.16
C ASN A 266 7.32 10.39 11.66
N GLY A 267 8.15 9.80 12.52
CA GLY A 267 8.94 8.62 12.21
C GLY A 267 10.15 8.87 11.30
N LEU A 268 10.48 10.13 10.96
CA LEU A 268 11.69 10.47 10.21
C LEU A 268 12.89 10.48 11.17
N GLN A 269 13.89 9.65 10.86
CA GLN A 269 15.09 9.48 11.65
C GLN A 269 16.33 9.91 10.86
N LEU A 270 17.21 10.66 11.53
CA LEU A 270 18.47 11.14 10.97
C LEU A 270 19.62 10.77 11.89
N SER A 271 20.75 10.37 11.31
CA SER A 271 21.99 10.14 12.04
C SER A 271 22.89 11.36 11.94
N VAL A 272 23.44 11.80 13.07
CA VAL A 272 24.31 12.97 13.16
C VAL A 272 25.72 12.53 13.52
N ASN A 273 26.71 13.01 12.77
CA ASN A 273 28.11 12.82 13.11
C ASN A 273 28.52 13.80 14.22
N LEU A 274 28.91 13.27 15.38
CA LEU A 274 29.24 14.04 16.58
C LEU A 274 30.72 14.43 16.69
N SER A 275 31.52 14.21 15.64
CA SER A 275 32.98 14.42 15.68
C SER A 275 33.39 15.90 15.64
N GLN A 276 32.46 16.80 15.31
CA GLN A 276 32.73 18.22 15.14
C GLN A 276 31.69 19.06 15.88
N ASP A 277 32.16 20.03 16.66
CA ASP A 277 31.32 20.97 17.37
C ASP A 277 30.98 22.15 16.47
N SER A 278 29.71 22.26 16.07
CA SER A 278 29.19 23.37 15.28
C SER A 278 27.65 23.33 15.25
N THR A 279 27.06 24.34 14.62
CA THR A 279 25.68 24.24 14.12
C THR A 279 25.74 23.77 12.67
N PHE A 280 25.06 22.66 12.38
CA PHE A 280 24.95 22.09 11.04
C PHE A 280 23.54 22.26 10.52
N THR A 281 23.42 22.65 9.26
CA THR A 281 22.15 22.63 8.54
C THR A 281 22.20 21.58 7.44
N ALA A 282 21.05 20.99 7.13
CA ALA A 282 20.89 20.04 6.05
C ALA A 282 19.50 20.13 5.46
N THR A 283 19.43 20.00 4.14
CA THR A 283 18.19 19.67 3.45
C THR A 283 18.11 18.16 3.30
N VAL A 284 17.10 17.56 3.93
CA VAL A 284 16.79 16.13 3.85
C VAL A 284 15.59 15.95 2.91
N ARG A 285 15.73 15.07 1.94
CA ARG A 285 14.67 14.75 0.99
C ARG A 285 14.16 13.35 1.25
N VAL A 286 12.85 13.20 1.41
CA VAL A 286 12.16 11.92 1.55
C VAL A 286 11.32 11.71 0.28
N LYS A 287 11.69 10.72 -0.52
CA LYS A 287 11.06 10.39 -1.80
C LYS A 287 9.99 9.32 -1.61
N GLN A 288 8.86 9.51 -2.28
CA GLN A 288 7.82 8.51 -2.39
C GLN A 288 7.40 8.36 -3.83
N GLY A 289 7.47 7.15 -4.37
CA GLY A 289 7.02 6.82 -5.71
C GLY A 289 5.51 6.95 -5.86
N PHE A 290 5.04 7.06 -7.09
CA PHE A 290 3.61 7.24 -7.35
C PHE A 290 2.79 6.01 -6.93
N THR A 291 3.35 4.79 -6.95
CA THR A 291 2.60 3.59 -6.51
C THR A 291 2.32 3.64 -5.03
N GLY A 292 3.30 4.06 -4.21
CA GLY A 292 3.10 4.27 -2.78
C GLY A 292 2.09 5.40 -2.50
N ALA A 293 2.03 6.42 -3.36
CA ALA A 293 1.01 7.47 -3.24
C ALA A 293 -0.41 6.98 -3.63
N ILE A 294 -0.52 6.02 -4.55
CA ILE A 294 -1.79 5.33 -4.84
C ILE A 294 -2.17 4.43 -3.65
N GLU A 295 -1.21 3.71 -3.07
CA GLU A 295 -1.41 2.89 -1.88
C GLU A 295 -1.91 3.72 -0.70
N ASP A 296 -1.25 4.83 -0.37
CA ASP A 296 -1.70 5.76 0.67
C ASP A 296 -3.13 6.28 0.39
N ALA A 297 -3.48 6.55 -0.87
CA ALA A 297 -4.82 6.97 -1.24
C ALA A 297 -5.85 5.85 -1.03
N LEU A 298 -5.53 4.61 -1.41
CA LEU A 298 -6.38 3.44 -1.20
C LEU A 298 -6.57 3.14 0.29
N ASP A 299 -5.50 3.17 1.08
CA ASP A 299 -5.55 2.94 2.52
C ASP A 299 -6.44 3.97 3.20
N ASN A 300 -6.32 5.25 2.84
CA ASN A 300 -7.20 6.30 3.37
C ASN A 300 -8.66 6.12 2.98
N MET A 301 -8.97 5.56 1.80
CA MET A 301 -10.35 5.29 1.39
C MET A 301 -10.95 4.06 2.10
N LEU A 302 -10.14 3.02 2.27
CA LEU A 302 -10.55 1.70 2.73
C LEU A 302 -10.32 1.47 4.22
N LYS A 303 -9.76 2.46 4.94
CA LYS A 303 -9.54 2.41 6.38
C LYS A 303 -10.85 2.04 7.09
N VAL A 304 -10.80 0.96 7.87
CA VAL A 304 -11.99 0.30 8.46
C VAL A 304 -12.80 1.23 9.37
N THR A 305 -12.18 2.23 9.98
CA THR A 305 -12.85 3.10 10.97
C THR A 305 -13.10 4.50 10.45
N THR A 306 -12.19 5.06 9.66
CA THR A 306 -12.23 6.48 9.25
C THR A 306 -12.16 6.65 7.75
N GLY A 307 -12.20 5.55 6.99
CA GLY A 307 -12.12 5.59 5.54
C GLY A 307 -13.38 6.20 4.94
N SER A 308 -13.21 6.90 3.81
CA SER A 308 -14.33 7.57 3.15
C SER A 308 -15.45 6.59 2.78
N VAL A 309 -15.10 5.37 2.37
CA VAL A 309 -16.08 4.33 2.05
C VAL A 309 -16.84 3.84 3.29
N GLN A 310 -16.15 3.69 4.42
CA GLN A 310 -16.78 3.29 5.67
C GLN A 310 -17.78 4.36 6.14
N ILE A 311 -17.37 5.63 6.11
CA ILE A 311 -18.21 6.76 6.54
C ILE A 311 -19.48 6.84 5.68
N ASP A 312 -19.35 6.61 4.36
CA ASP A 312 -20.49 6.61 3.45
C ASP A 312 -21.44 5.44 3.72
N GLN A 313 -20.91 4.24 3.98
CA GLN A 313 -21.70 3.08 4.39
C GLN A 313 -22.49 3.34 5.66
N GLU A 314 -21.85 3.89 6.70
CA GLU A 314 -22.50 4.25 7.96
C GLU A 314 -23.62 5.27 7.74
N TYR A 315 -23.37 6.29 6.91
CA TYR A 315 -24.38 7.29 6.57
C TYR A 315 -25.60 6.68 5.90
N VAL A 316 -25.40 5.78 4.93
CA VAL A 316 -26.49 5.07 4.23
C VAL A 316 -27.25 4.17 5.20
N ASP A 317 -26.56 3.46 6.09
CA ASP A 317 -27.19 2.59 7.10
C ASP A 317 -28.05 3.39 8.10
N GLU A 318 -27.58 4.57 8.53
CA GLU A 318 -28.37 5.48 9.36
C GLU A 318 -29.62 5.99 8.63
N GLN A 319 -29.50 6.34 7.35
CA GLN A 319 -30.67 6.72 6.55
C GLN A 319 -31.68 5.58 6.43
N ILE A 320 -31.21 4.35 6.19
CA ILE A 320 -32.07 3.17 6.11
C ILE A 320 -32.81 2.97 7.44
N LYS A 321 -32.11 3.10 8.57
CA LYS A 321 -32.71 2.98 9.90
C LYS A 321 -33.79 4.04 10.12
N TYR A 322 -33.49 5.31 9.83
CA TYR A 322 -34.46 6.39 9.94
C TYR A 322 -35.71 6.17 9.08
N LEU A 323 -35.53 5.69 7.85
CA LEU A 323 -36.64 5.39 6.95
C LEU A 323 -37.51 4.24 7.46
N ARG A 324 -36.90 3.18 8.03
CA ARG A 324 -37.64 2.08 8.66
C ARG A 324 -38.49 2.57 9.83
N ASP A 325 -37.90 3.34 10.74
CA ASP A 325 -38.63 3.90 11.89
C ASP A 325 -39.82 4.78 11.44
N LYS A 326 -39.67 5.52 10.33
CA LYS A 326 -40.73 6.33 9.75
C LYS A 326 -41.83 5.49 9.11
N ILE A 327 -41.48 4.41 8.40
CA ILE A 327 -42.44 3.47 7.83
C ILE A 327 -43.30 2.87 8.94
N ASP A 328 -42.66 2.37 10.01
CA ASP A 328 -43.34 1.76 11.15
C ASP A 328 -44.34 2.74 11.81
N LEU A 329 -43.94 4.01 11.96
CA LEU A 329 -44.82 5.04 12.50
C LEU A 329 -46.04 5.32 11.59
N GLU A 330 -45.84 5.38 10.27
CA GLU A 330 -46.93 5.62 9.33
C GLU A 330 -47.86 4.40 9.21
N GLU A 331 -47.34 3.17 9.24
CA GLU A 331 -48.15 1.95 9.31
C GLU A 331 -49.01 1.93 10.57
N TYR A 332 -48.45 2.34 11.72
CA TYR A 332 -49.20 2.49 12.96
C TYR A 332 -50.31 3.55 12.85
N ARG A 333 -50.05 4.69 12.20
CA ARG A 333 -51.05 5.74 11.95
C ARG A 333 -52.17 5.28 11.02
N LEU A 334 -51.82 4.59 9.93
CA LEU A 334 -52.78 4.03 8.97
C LEU A 334 -53.71 3.02 9.64
N THR A 335 -53.16 2.12 10.45
CA THR A 335 -53.93 1.13 11.22
C THR A 335 -54.95 1.81 12.15
N ASN A 336 -54.53 2.84 12.87
CA ASN A 336 -55.43 3.61 13.74
C ASN A 336 -56.52 4.37 12.94
N ARG A 337 -56.16 4.89 11.77
CA ARG A 337 -57.10 5.60 10.90
C ARG A 337 -58.14 4.66 10.32
N GLU A 338 -57.74 3.47 9.89
CA GLU A 338 -58.62 2.40 9.44
C GLU A 338 -59.61 2.01 10.54
N ALA A 339 -59.12 1.71 11.75
CA ALA A 339 -59.98 1.39 12.90
C ALA A 339 -61.02 2.50 13.18
N SER A 340 -60.60 3.78 13.10
CA SER A 340 -61.50 4.92 13.27
C SER A 340 -62.56 5.03 12.16
N LEU A 341 -62.18 4.77 10.90
CA LEU A 341 -63.08 4.78 9.76
C LEU A 341 -64.09 3.64 9.84
N VAL A 342 -63.64 2.42 10.13
CA VAL A 342 -64.52 1.25 10.36
C VAL A 342 -65.54 1.56 11.45
N ALA A 343 -65.12 2.13 12.59
CA ALA A 343 -66.03 2.53 13.65
C ALA A 343 -67.01 3.66 13.26
N ARG A 344 -66.64 4.55 12.32
CA ARG A 344 -67.56 5.57 11.77
C ARG A 344 -68.57 4.95 10.81
N PHE A 345 -68.14 4.05 9.92
CA PHE A 345 -69.04 3.33 9.01
C PHE A 345 -70.05 2.47 9.76
N ALA A 346 -69.62 1.68 10.75
CA ALA A 346 -70.52 0.89 11.58
C ALA A 346 -71.56 1.75 12.32
N ARG A 347 -71.18 2.97 12.74
CA ARG A 347 -72.13 3.93 13.34
C ARG A 347 -73.12 4.47 12.32
N LEU A 348 -72.67 4.82 11.11
CA LEU A 348 -73.55 5.29 10.03
C LEU A 348 -74.55 4.21 9.62
N GLU A 349 -74.11 2.96 9.44
CA GLU A 349 -75.00 1.82 9.16
C GLU A 349 -76.08 1.66 10.23
N LYS A 350 -75.68 1.73 11.51
CA LYS A 350 -76.64 1.70 12.62
C LYS A 350 -77.64 2.85 12.55
N THR A 351 -77.19 4.08 12.24
CA THR A 351 -78.11 5.22 12.09
C THR A 351 -79.03 5.10 10.89
N LEU A 352 -78.56 4.59 9.75
CA LEU A 352 -79.37 4.34 8.56
C LEU A 352 -80.42 3.25 8.82
N ALA A 353 -80.05 2.17 9.50
CA ALA A 353 -81.00 1.12 9.89
C ALA A 353 -82.09 1.67 10.83
N LEU A 354 -81.72 2.54 11.78
CA LEU A 354 -82.69 3.22 12.65
C LEU A 354 -83.61 4.16 11.86
N LEU A 355 -83.07 4.94 10.92
CA LEU A 355 -83.83 5.84 10.06
C LEU A 355 -84.76 5.07 9.12
N GLN A 356 -84.32 3.96 8.53
CA GLN A 356 -85.17 3.08 7.72
C GLN A 356 -86.31 2.49 8.55
N ASN A 357 -86.03 2.03 9.77
CA ASN A 357 -87.06 1.57 10.69
C ASN A 357 -88.04 2.68 11.05
N GLN A 358 -87.56 3.92 11.28
CA GLN A 358 -88.42 5.07 11.52
C GLN A 358 -89.23 5.49 10.28
N MET A 359 -88.66 5.48 9.08
CA MET A 359 -89.40 5.76 7.84
C MET A 359 -90.46 4.69 7.54
N THR A 360 -90.18 3.43 7.86
CA THR A 360 -91.15 2.34 7.78
C THR A 360 -92.28 2.54 8.79
N ALA A 361 -91.96 3.01 10.01
CA ALA A 361 -92.95 3.33 11.04
C ALA A 361 -93.75 4.62 10.76
N LEU A 362 -93.18 5.57 9.99
CA LEU A 362 -93.79 6.87 9.65
C LEU A 362 -94.59 6.85 8.32
N GLY A 363 -94.68 5.72 7.62
CA GLY A 363 -95.69 5.51 6.59
C GLY A 363 -95.39 6.00 5.17
N PHE A 364 -94.14 5.98 4.71
CA PHE A 364 -93.82 6.11 3.26
C PHE A 364 -93.70 4.75 2.56
N GLY A 365 -94.60 3.81 2.89
CA GLY A 365 -94.83 2.63 2.06
C GLY A 365 -95.57 3.06 0.79
N VAL A 366 -95.02 2.70 -0.37
CA VAL A 366 -95.71 2.77 -1.67
C VAL A 366 -97.12 2.18 -1.51
N VAL A 367 -98.14 3.02 -1.66
CA VAL A 367 -99.51 2.56 -1.88
C VAL A 367 -99.63 2.24 -3.36
N VAL A 368 -99.57 0.93 -3.66
CA VAL A 368 -99.89 0.20 -4.90
C VAL A 368 -99.14 0.62 -6.17
#